data_AF-A0A1Q8LCY2-F1
#
_entry.id   AF-A0A1Q8LCY2-F1
#
_cell.length_a   1.000
_cell.length_b   1.000
_cell.length_c   1.000
_cell.angle_alpha   90.00
_cell.angle_beta   90.00
_cell.angle_gamma   90.00
#
_symmetry.space_group_name_H-M   'P 1'
#
loop_
_entity.id
_entity.type
_entity.pdbx_description
1 polymer ?
#
loop_
_entity_poly.entity_id
_entity_poly.type
_entity_poly.pdbx_seq_one_letter_code
_entity_poly.pdbx_strand_id
1 'polypeptide(L)' 'MTRAGVTVPGRASVVAENERLLGLLVGQGFGNRTIATILQVSEKSVEGRLGRMFARAGYRSRTELMTAMQDPGFSG' A
#
# COMPACT_ATOMS: atom_id res chain seq x y z
N MET A 1 21.21 11.44 -12.54
CA MET A 1 19.81 11.28 -12.09
C MET A 1 19.79 11.31 -10.56
N THR A 2 19.81 12.51 -9.98
CA THR A 2 20.07 12.73 -8.55
C THR A 2 18.77 12.87 -7.77
N ARG A 3 18.52 11.90 -6.89
CA ARG A 3 18.44 12.14 -5.43
C ARG A 3 17.92 13.54 -5.07
N ALA A 4 16.61 13.78 -5.15
CA ALA A 4 16.02 14.94 -4.50
C ALA A 4 15.96 14.67 -2.99
N GLY A 5 17.09 14.94 -2.31
CA GLY A 5 17.22 14.96 -0.85
C GLY A 5 16.45 16.12 -0.23
N VAL A 6 15.15 16.22 -0.55
CA VAL A 6 14.21 17.09 0.14
C VAL A 6 13.57 16.23 1.22
N THR A 7 14.12 16.28 2.43
CA THR A 7 13.42 15.87 3.65
C THR A 7 12.27 16.86 3.86
N VAL A 8 11.16 16.62 3.16
CA VAL A 8 9.89 17.31 3.44
C VAL A 8 9.46 16.85 4.84
N PRO A 9 9.32 17.75 5.82
CA PRO A 9 8.76 17.41 7.12
C PRO A 9 7.41 16.74 6.92
N GLY A 10 7.21 15.55 7.49
CA GLY A 10 6.00 14.78 7.30
C GLY A 10 5.97 13.85 6.08
N ARG A 11 7.01 13.78 5.23
CA ARG A 11 7.04 12.78 4.13
C ARG A 11 6.92 11.35 4.63
N ALA A 12 7.54 11.02 5.77
CA ALA A 12 7.37 9.70 6.39
C ALA A 12 5.92 9.45 6.83
N SER A 13 5.25 10.48 7.37
CA SER A 13 3.83 10.41 7.76
C SER A 13 2.92 10.28 6.55
N VAL A 14 3.18 11.03 5.48
CA VAL A 14 2.43 10.94 4.22
C VAL A 14 2.63 9.57 3.59
N VAL A 15 3.83 9.02 3.63
CA VAL A 15 4.11 7.66 3.14
C VAL A 15 3.36 6.62 3.98
N ALA A 16 3.40 6.72 5.31
CA ALA A 16 2.68 5.81 6.19
C ALA A 16 1.16 5.88 5.98
N GLU A 17 0.62 7.08 5.78
CA GLU A 17 -0.80 7.28 5.50
C GLU A 17 -1.21 6.71 4.14
N ASN A 18 -0.39 6.92 3.12
CA ASN A 18 -0.60 6.30 1.81
C ASN A 18 -0.49 4.77 1.86
N GLU A 19 0.41 4.22 2.68
CA GLU A 19 0.51 2.77 2.92
C GLU A 19 -0.73 2.23 3.64
N ARG A 20 -1.26 2.95 4.63
CA ARG A 20 -2.53 2.60 5.30
C ARG A 20 -3.71 2.61 4.33
N LEU A 21 -3.87 3.68 3.56
CA LEU A 21 -4.89 3.78 2.51
C LEU A 21 -4.77 2.65 1.49
N LEU A 22 -3.54 2.33 1.07
CA LEU A 22 -3.27 1.21 0.17
C LEU A 22 -3.73 -0.12 0.79
N GLY A 23 -3.41 -0.38 2.06
CA GLY A 23 -3.88 -1.56 2.79
C GLY A 23 -5.40 -1.66 2.84
N LEU A 24 -6.08 -0.58 3.24
CA LEU A 24 -7.55 -0.52 3.30
C LEU A 24 -8.21 -0.80 1.94
N LEU A 25 -7.68 -0.22 0.86
CA LEU A 25 -8.23 -0.43 -0.48
C LEU A 25 -8.02 -1.88 -0.97
N VAL A 26 -6.88 -2.48 -0.64
CA VAL A 26 -6.65 -3.89 -0.98
C VAL A 26 -7.53 -4.82 -0.15
N GLY A 27 -7.70 -4.55 1.15
CA GLY A 27 -8.61 -5.30 2.03
C GLY A 27 -10.06 -5.29 1.56
N GLN A 28 -10.50 -4.18 0.95
CA GLN A 28 -11.82 -4.08 0.31
C GLN A 28 -11.91 -4.77 -1.05
N GLY A 29 -10.80 -5.29 -1.59
CA GLY A 29 -10.78 -6.02 -2.86
C GLY A 29 -10.54 -5.16 -4.11
N PHE A 30 -10.18 -3.87 -3.99
CA PHE A 30 -9.97 -3.00 -5.17
C PHE A 30 -8.73 -3.36 -5.99
N GLY A 31 -8.87 -3.60 -7.29
CA GLY A 31 -7.75 -3.96 -8.18
C GLY A 31 -6.70 -2.83 -8.32
N ASN A 32 -5.49 -3.18 -8.79
CA ASN A 32 -4.37 -2.23 -8.92
C ASN A 32 -4.73 -0.99 -9.76
N ARG A 33 -5.53 -1.17 -10.81
CA ARG A 33 -6.06 -0.09 -11.65
C ARG A 33 -6.97 0.87 -10.89
N THR A 34 -7.94 0.34 -10.15
CA THR A 34 -8.85 1.16 -9.33
C THR A 34 -8.09 1.90 -8.23
N ILE A 35 -7.15 1.21 -7.57
CA ILE A 35 -6.27 1.82 -6.56
C ILE A 35 -5.42 2.94 -7.20
N ALA A 36 -4.86 2.71 -8.39
CA ALA A 36 -4.09 3.71 -9.12
C ALA A 36 -4.93 4.96 -9.42
N THR A 37 -6.19 4.78 -9.81
CA THR A 37 -7.15 5.88 -10.01
C THR A 37 -7.46 6.61 -8.70
N ILE A 38 -7.73 5.90 -7.60
CA ILE A 38 -8.06 6.52 -6.31
C ILE A 38 -6.87 7.32 -5.76
N LEU A 39 -5.67 6.74 -5.84
CA LEU A 39 -4.45 7.34 -5.33
C LEU A 39 -3.78 8.32 -6.33
N GLN A 40 -4.33 8.49 -7.53
CA GLN A 40 -3.79 9.32 -8.61
C GLN A 40 -2.30 9.01 -8.92
N VAL A 41 -1.97 7.71 -8.96
CA VAL A 41 -0.63 7.20 -9.29
C VAL A 41 -0.69 6.20 -10.44
N SER A 42 0.46 5.76 -10.97
CA SER A 42 0.49 4.69 -11.98
C SER A 42 0.28 3.31 -11.37
N GLU A 43 -0.30 2.39 -12.15
CA GLU A 43 -0.48 0.97 -11.77
C GLU A 43 0.84 0.34 -11.32
N LYS A 44 1.94 0.62 -12.03
CA LYS A 44 3.30 0.16 -11.69
C LYS A 44 3.80 0.69 -10.34
N SER A 45 3.38 1.90 -9.95
CA SER A 45 3.70 2.46 -8.63
C SER A 45 2.94 1.73 -7.54
N VAL A 46 1.68 1.38 -7.80
CA VAL A 46 0.85 0.56 -6.91
C VAL A 46 1.48 -0.82 -6.74
N GLU A 47 1.81 -1.52 -7.83
CA GLU A 47 2.47 -2.83 -7.80
C GLU A 47 3.75 -2.83 -6.97
N GLY A 48 4.63 -1.85 -7.20
CA GLY A 48 5.88 -1.75 -6.45
C GLY A 48 5.67 -1.46 -4.95
N ARG A 49 4.64 -0.68 -4.60
CA ARG A 49 4.27 -0.42 -3.19
C ARG A 49 3.65 -1.65 -2.54
N LEU A 50 2.75 -2.34 -3.23
CA LEU A 50 2.15 -3.58 -2.78
C LEU A 50 3.21 -4.66 -2.54
N GLY A 51 4.16 -4.83 -3.47
CA GLY A 51 5.24 -5.79 -3.29
C GLY A 51 6.08 -5.53 -2.02
N ARG A 52 6.38 -4.26 -1.73
CA ARG A 52 7.08 -3.88 -0.48
C ARG A 52 6.22 -4.09 0.75
N MET A 53 4.94 -3.75 0.69
CA MET A 53 3.98 -3.92 1.77
C MET A 53 3.82 -5.41 2.14
N PHE A 54 3.64 -6.27 1.12
CA PHE A 54 3.58 -7.72 1.26
C PHE A 54 4.85 -8.30 1.86
N ALA A 55 6.02 -7.92 1.34
CA ALA A 55 7.30 -8.37 1.88
C ALA A 55 7.52 -7.95 3.35
N ARG A 56 7.06 -6.76 3.75
CA ARG A 56 7.19 -6.25 5.13
C ARG A 56 6.18 -6.88 6.08
N ALA A 57 4.94 -7.08 5.64
CA ALA A 57 3.85 -7.60 6.45
C ALA A 57 3.81 -9.14 6.49
N GLY A 58 4.66 -9.81 5.71
CA GLY A 58 4.76 -11.28 5.67
C GLY A 58 3.72 -11.96 4.78
N TYR A 59 2.90 -11.19 4.06
CA TYR A 59 1.92 -11.72 3.12
C TYR A 59 2.59 -12.09 1.80
N ARG A 60 2.28 -13.27 1.28
CA ARG A 60 2.78 -13.78 0.00
C ARG A 60 1.83 -13.46 -1.15
N SER A 61 0.58 -13.11 -0.85
CA SER A 61 -0.40 -12.79 -1.89
C SER A 61 -1.45 -11.77 -1.45
N ARG A 62 -2.08 -11.16 -2.45
CA ARG A 62 -3.24 -10.28 -2.29
C ARG A 62 -4.41 -10.99 -1.62
N THR A 63 -4.66 -12.25 -1.95
CA THR A 63 -5.73 -13.07 -1.35
C THR A 63 -5.46 -13.28 0.14
N GLU A 64 -4.22 -13.59 0.51
CA GLU A 64 -3.81 -13.76 1.91
C GLU A 64 -4.00 -12.47 2.72
N LEU A 65 -3.64 -11.31 2.16
CA LEU A 65 -3.93 -10.02 2.80
C LEU A 65 -5.45 -9.78 2.93
N MET A 66 -6.24 -10.03 1.88
CA MET A 66 -7.69 -9.86 1.93
C MET A 66 -8.31 -10.75 3.02
N THR A 67 -7.89 -12.01 3.11
CA THR A 67 -8.32 -12.92 4.18
C THR A 67 -7.90 -12.42 5.56
N ALA A 68 -6.65 -11.95 5.72
CA ALA A 68 -6.15 -11.43 6.99
C ALA A 68 -6.91 -10.17 7.45
N MET A 69 -7.33 -9.30 6.53
CA MET A 69 -8.12 -8.10 6.86
C MET A 69 -9.60 -8.39 7.15
N GLN A 70 -10.11 -9.55 6.70
CA GLN A 70 -11.43 -10.03 7.06
C GLN A 70 -11.43 -10.78 8.41
N ASP A 71 -10.24 -11.13 8.92
CA ASP A 71 -10.10 -11.73 10.23
C ASP A 71 -10.30 -10.69 11.34
N PRO A 72 -11.23 -10.90 12.29
CA PRO A 72 -11.54 -9.92 13.34
C PRO A 72 -10.40 -9.72 14.35
N GLY A 73 -9.29 -10.47 14.26
CA GLY A 73 -8.07 -10.30 15.06
C GLY A 73 -7.01 -9.39 14.44
N PHE A 74 -7.25 -8.78 13.28
CA PHE A 74 -6.26 -7.94 12.58
C PHE A 74 -5.88 -6.69 13.41
N SER A 75 -4.70 -6.74 14.04
CA SER A 75 -4.03 -5.59 14.67
C SER A 75 -2.90 -5.09 13.74
N GLY A 76 -3.26 -4.45 12.63
CA GLY A 76 -2.31 -3.86 11.66
C GLY A 76 -2.37 -2.34 11.59
#